data_AF-A0A9D8K713-F1
#
_entry.id   AF-A0A9D8K713-F1
#
_cell.length_a   1.000
_cell.length_b   1.000
_cell.length_c   1.000
_cell.angle_alpha   90.00
_cell.angle_beta   90.00
_cell.angle_gamma   90.00
#
_symmetry.space_group_name_H-M   'P 1'
#
loop_
_entity.id
_entity.type
_entity.pdbx_description
1 polymer ?
#
loop_
_entity_poly.entity_id
_entity_poly.type
_entity_poly.pdbx_seq_one_letter_code
_entity_poly.pdbx_strand_id
1 'polypeptide(L)'
;MPVVALLAPTVEGTDDQVCVLLDVVSLPKDVLGYVQKRVPTYQLSYSKTVQSKYYANVCPKCRILSGDFFLHSEPGAPFFPTCAEEAGLLYLAEIPVQGPVRIRAGFHVGTGRLILKYAKRIP
;
A
#
# COMPACT_ATOMS: atom_id res chain seq x y z
N MET A 1 2.98 14.66 -3.70
CA MET A 1 4.06 13.74 -3.25
C MET A 1 3.60 12.34 -3.61
N PRO A 2 4.42 11.52 -4.28
CA PRO A 2 4.02 10.14 -4.55
C PRO A 2 3.89 9.39 -3.22
N VAL A 3 2.76 8.70 -3.06
CA VAL A 3 2.49 7.76 -1.98
C VAL A 3 2.24 6.39 -2.60
N VAL A 4 2.49 5.33 -1.84
CA VAL A 4 2.30 3.95 -2.27
C VAL A 4 1.56 3.15 -1.21
N ALA A 5 0.72 2.23 -1.67
CA ALA A 5 0.11 1.17 -0.90
C ALA A 5 0.50 -0.18 -1.52
N LEU A 6 0.55 -1.22 -0.71
CA LEU A 6 0.77 -2.59 -1.19
C LEU A 6 -0.59 -3.27 -1.37
N LEU A 7 -0.76 -3.89 -2.53
CA LEU A 7 -1.96 -4.65 -2.87
C LEU A 7 -1.58 -6.13 -2.98
N ALA A 8 -2.28 -6.97 -2.22
CA ALA A 8 -2.09 -8.42 -2.20
C ALA A 8 -3.34 -9.08 -2.81
N PRO A 9 -3.30 -9.45 -4.11
CA PRO A 9 -4.44 -10.04 -4.80
C PRO A 9 -4.77 -11.47 -4.33
N THR A 10 -3.80 -12.16 -3.75
CA THR A 10 -3.93 -13.52 -3.24
C THR A 10 -3.31 -13.58 -1.85
N VAL A 11 -4.14 -13.84 -0.84
CA VAL A 11 -3.72 -14.01 0.56
C VAL A 11 -4.35 -15.28 1.09
N GLU A 12 -3.56 -16.09 1.80
CA GLU A 12 -4.04 -17.32 2.41
C GLU A 12 -5.08 -17.00 3.49
N GLY A 13 -6.23 -17.68 3.45
CA GLY A 13 -7.30 -17.53 4.45
C GLY A 13 -8.21 -16.32 4.26
N THR A 14 -8.22 -15.68 3.08
CA THR A 14 -9.08 -14.51 2.79
C THR A 14 -10.16 -14.76 1.72
N ASP A 15 -10.50 -16.01 1.42
CA ASP A 15 -11.53 -16.38 0.43
C ASP A 15 -11.39 -15.63 -0.92
N ASP A 16 -10.15 -15.56 -1.45
CA ASP A 16 -9.79 -14.86 -2.69
C ASP A 16 -10.16 -13.36 -2.71
N GLN A 17 -10.20 -12.74 -1.53
CA GLN A 17 -10.32 -11.29 -1.41
C GLN A 17 -8.99 -10.60 -1.68
N VAL A 18 -9.07 -9.48 -2.42
CA VAL A 18 -7.93 -8.61 -2.69
C VAL A 18 -7.71 -7.71 -1.48
N CYS A 19 -6.60 -7.92 -0.80
CA CYS A 19 -6.23 -7.19 0.41
C CYS A 19 -5.40 -5.96 0.04
N VAL A 20 -5.75 -4.81 0.61
CA VAL A 20 -4.88 -3.62 0.63
C VAL A 20 -4.17 -3.63 1.97
N LEU A 21 -2.84 -3.69 1.96
CA LEU A 21 -2.05 -3.80 3.18
C LEU A 21 -1.87 -2.42 3.83
N LEU A 22 -1.98 -2.39 5.15
CA LEU A 22 -1.71 -1.23 6.02
C LEU A 22 -0.88 -1.67 7.23
N ASP A 23 -0.31 -0.72 7.95
CA ASP A 23 0.54 -0.94 9.12
C ASP A 23 1.63 -2.00 8.85
N VAL A 24 2.26 -1.91 7.68
CA VAL A 24 3.21 -2.93 7.21
C VAL A 24 4.45 -2.93 8.09
N VAL A 25 4.62 -3.96 8.92
CA VAL A 25 5.71 -4.05 9.90
C VAL A 25 6.96 -4.69 9.30
N SER A 26 6.80 -5.66 8.40
CA SER A 26 7.93 -6.30 7.72
C SER A 26 7.53 -6.88 6.38
N LEU A 27 8.43 -6.76 5.39
CA LEU A 27 8.32 -7.35 4.06
C LEU A 27 9.71 -7.81 3.58
N PRO A 28 9.80 -8.71 2.57
CA PRO A 28 11.06 -9.12 1.98
C PRO A 28 11.88 -7.95 1.40
N LYS A 29 13.21 -8.07 1.43
CA LYS A 29 14.13 -6.97 1.02
C LYS A 29 14.03 -6.61 -0.45
N ASP A 30 13.78 -7.60 -1.31
CA ASP A 30 13.54 -7.45 -2.74
C ASP A 30 12.25 -6.68 -3.02
N VAL A 31 11.15 -7.04 -2.34
CA VAL A 31 9.87 -6.30 -2.38
C VAL A 31 10.09 -4.86 -1.93
N LEU A 32 10.77 -4.65 -0.79
CA LEU A 32 11.04 -3.32 -0.27
C LEU A 32 11.91 -2.50 -1.23
N GLY A 33 12.97 -3.11 -1.77
CA GLY A 33 13.87 -2.46 -2.72
C GLY A 33 13.14 -2.06 -4.01
N TYR A 34 12.22 -2.89 -4.49
CA TYR A 34 11.39 -2.57 -5.65
C TYR A 34 10.49 -1.35 -5.40
N VAL A 35 9.85 -1.29 -4.23
CA VAL A 35 8.99 -0.17 -3.82
C VAL A 35 9.82 1.10 -3.65
N GLN A 36 10.92 1.05 -2.91
CA GLN A 36 11.75 2.21 -2.59
C GLN A 36 12.51 2.76 -3.80
N LYS A 37 12.78 1.96 -4.83
CA LYS A 37 13.30 2.46 -6.12
C LYS A 37 12.33 3.42 -6.81
N ARG A 38 11.02 3.25 -6.61
CA ARG A 38 9.96 4.10 -7.20
C ARG A 38 9.50 5.19 -6.24
N VAL A 39 9.36 4.85 -4.97
CA VAL A 39 8.91 5.75 -3.90
C VAL A 39 9.90 5.67 -2.74
N PRO A 40 11.06 6.37 -2.82
CA PRO A 40 12.10 6.34 -1.78
C PRO A 40 11.62 6.84 -0.41
N THR A 41 10.49 7.54 -0.39
CA THR A 41 9.80 8.05 0.81
C THR A 41 8.96 6.98 1.51
N TYR A 42 8.86 5.76 1.00
CA TYR A 42 8.25 4.65 1.73
C TYR A 42 9.28 4.04 2.68
N GLN A 43 9.21 4.36 3.97
CA GLN A 43 10.28 4.08 4.94
C GLN A 43 9.72 3.63 6.29
N LEU A 44 10.51 2.84 7.03
CA LEU A 44 10.19 2.47 8.40
C LEU A 44 10.17 3.73 9.28
N SER A 45 9.01 4.06 9.84
CA SER A 45 8.80 5.26 10.65
C SER A 45 8.00 4.94 11.91
N TYR A 46 8.24 5.71 12.98
CA TYR A 46 7.49 5.55 14.24
C TYR A 46 6.25 6.44 14.23
N SER A 47 5.08 5.83 14.41
CA SER A 47 3.83 6.56 14.61
C SER A 47 3.59 6.83 16.08
N LYS A 48 3.41 8.10 16.45
CA LYS A 48 3.01 8.48 17.82
C LYS A 48 1.58 8.04 18.13
N THR A 49 0.69 8.03 17.13
CA THR A 49 -0.72 7.65 17.29
C THR A 49 -0.86 6.15 17.52
N VAL A 50 -0.13 5.33 16.76
CA VAL A 50 -0.17 3.85 16.86
C VAL A 50 0.85 3.31 17.88
N GLN A 51 1.78 4.16 18.34
CA GLN A 51 2.87 3.82 19.26
C GLN A 51 3.75 2.65 18.77
N SER A 52 3.93 2.53 17.46
CA SER A 52 4.68 1.43 16.82
C SER A 52 5.43 1.92 15.58
N LYS A 53 6.34 1.08 15.07
CA LYS A 53 7.03 1.31 13.79
C LYS A 53 6.42 0.46 12.68
N TYR A 54 6.16 1.09 11.53
CA TYR A 54 5.76 0.43 10.30
C TYR A 54 6.31 1.19 9.09
N TYR A 55 6.31 0.54 7.93
CA TYR A 55 6.67 1.16 6.67
C TYR A 55 5.56 2.09 6.23
N ALA A 56 5.84 3.38 6.27
CA ALA A 56 4.90 4.45 5.99
C ALA A 56 5.40 5.33 4.84
N ASN A 57 4.46 6.01 4.20
CA ASN A 57 4.79 7.10 3.29
C ASN A 57 5.24 8.32 4.13
N VAL A 58 6.44 8.85 3.91
CA VAL A 58 6.95 10.02 4.66
C VAL A 58 7.16 11.25 3.77
N CYS A 59 6.85 12.43 4.30
CA CYS A 59 7.11 13.67 3.58
C CYS A 59 8.61 13.85 3.29
N PRO A 60 9.03 14.07 2.03
CA PRO A 60 10.45 14.27 1.73
C PRO A 60 11.00 15.57 2.32
N LYS A 61 10.13 16.54 2.64
CA LYS A 61 10.52 17.84 3.21
C LYS A 61 10.56 17.84 4.73
N CYS A 62 9.44 17.53 5.37
CA CYS A 62 9.32 17.61 6.83
C CYS A 62 9.48 16.27 7.56
N ARG A 63 9.58 15.15 6.82
CA ARG A 63 9.78 13.79 7.35
C ARG A 63 8.65 13.26 8.24
N ILE A 64 7.53 13.96 8.31
CA ILE A 64 6.30 13.49 8.95
C ILE A 64 5.71 12.35 8.12
N LEU A 65 5.27 11.30 8.81
CA LEU A 65 4.56 10.17 8.19
C LEU A 65 3.13 10.58 7.80
N SER A 66 2.70 10.14 6.62
CA SER A 66 1.30 10.09 6.22
C SER A 66 0.68 8.84 6.84
N GLY A 67 -0.17 9.01 7.84
CA GLY A 67 -0.76 7.88 8.56
C GLY A 67 -1.72 7.10 7.67
N ASP A 68 -1.70 5.78 7.79
CA ASP A 68 -2.49 4.89 6.94
C ASP A 68 -3.99 5.18 7.00
N PHE A 69 -4.51 5.65 8.14
CA PHE A 69 -5.90 6.11 8.25
C PHE A 69 -6.29 7.13 7.16
N PHE A 70 -5.46 8.16 6.95
CA PHE A 70 -5.71 9.21 5.94
C PHE A 70 -5.49 8.74 4.51
N LEU A 71 -4.83 7.60 4.33
CA LEU A 71 -4.54 7.02 3.03
C LEU A 71 -5.58 5.97 2.63
N HIS A 72 -6.19 5.27 3.60
CA HIS A 72 -6.91 4.03 3.39
C HIS A 72 -8.34 3.99 3.95
N SER A 73 -8.74 4.90 4.84
CA SER A 73 -9.91 4.63 5.69
C SER A 73 -11.19 5.42 5.37
N GLU A 74 -11.14 6.42 4.48
CA GLU A 74 -12.29 7.30 4.21
C GLU A 74 -12.46 7.57 2.70
N PRO A 75 -13.72 7.73 2.21
CA PRO A 75 -13.98 8.22 0.86
C PRO A 75 -13.18 9.48 0.51
N GLY A 76 -12.57 9.49 -0.67
CA GLY A 76 -11.67 10.56 -1.10
C GLY A 76 -10.21 10.38 -0.67
N ALA A 77 -9.90 9.42 0.21
CA ALA A 77 -8.52 9.05 0.49
C ALA A 77 -7.88 8.35 -0.73
N PRO A 78 -6.56 8.53 -0.97
CA PRO A 78 -5.89 8.00 -2.15
C PRO A 78 -6.09 6.50 -2.43
N PHE A 79 -6.10 5.66 -1.38
CA PHE A 79 -6.24 4.20 -1.52
C PHE A 79 -7.61 3.69 -1.04
N PHE A 80 -8.61 4.58 -0.98
CA PHE A 80 -10.01 4.23 -0.77
C PHE A 80 -10.89 4.74 -1.93
N PRO A 81 -10.64 4.28 -3.18
CA PRO A 81 -11.52 4.64 -4.29
C PRO A 81 -12.90 4.00 -4.09
N THR A 82 -13.93 4.78 -4.38
CA THR A 82 -15.34 4.40 -4.28
C THR A 82 -15.98 4.15 -5.66
N CYS A 83 -15.33 4.61 -6.73
CA CYS A 83 -15.77 4.38 -8.12
C CYS A 83 -14.59 4.10 -9.08
N ALA A 84 -14.92 3.71 -10.31
CA ALA A 84 -13.94 3.35 -11.33
C ALA A 84 -13.08 4.55 -11.75
N GLU A 85 -13.68 5.74 -11.77
CA GLU A 85 -13.02 6.99 -12.12
C GLU A 85 -11.91 7.33 -11.12
N GLU A 86 -12.20 7.21 -9.82
CA GLU A 86 -11.23 7.41 -8.74
C GLU A 86 -10.10 6.37 -8.80
N ALA A 87 -10.45 5.09 -8.98
CA ALA A 87 -9.44 4.03 -9.13
C ALA A 87 -8.55 4.26 -10.37
N GLY A 88 -9.10 4.82 -11.46
CA GLY A 88 -8.36 5.19 -12.68
C GLY A 88 -7.36 6.34 -12.52
N LEU A 89 -7.35 7.02 -11.38
CA LEU A 89 -6.31 8.01 -11.03
C LEU A 89 -5.04 7.34 -10.49
N LEU A 90 -5.13 6.09 -10.05
CA LEU A 90 -4.01 5.34 -9.47
C LEU A 90 -3.13 4.71 -10.55
N TYR A 91 -1.87 4.50 -10.19
CA TYR A 91 -0.93 3.69 -10.95
C TYR A 91 -0.68 2.37 -10.24
N LEU A 92 -0.66 1.27 -11.00
CA LEU A 92 -0.45 -0.08 -10.50
C LEU A 92 0.81 -0.68 -11.14
N ALA A 93 1.80 -1.02 -10.31
CA ALA A 93 3.00 -1.74 -10.73
C ALA A 93 2.99 -3.13 -10.10
N GLU A 94 3.22 -4.17 -10.89
CA GLU A 94 3.39 -5.52 -10.38
C GLU A 94 4.80 -5.69 -9.80
N ILE A 95 4.91 -6.32 -8.63
CA ILE A 95 6.21 -6.58 -8.00
C ILE A 95 6.70 -7.95 -8.49
N PRO A 96 7.85 -8.04 -9.18
CA PRO A 96 8.35 -9.32 -9.68
C PRO A 96 8.87 -10.15 -8.50
N VAL A 97 8.05 -11.07 -8.03
CA VAL A 97 8.38 -12.05 -6.98
C VAL A 97 8.46 -13.45 -7.59
N GLN A 98 9.41 -14.27 -7.13
CA GLN A 98 9.62 -15.64 -7.67
C GLN A 98 8.65 -16.68 -7.07
N GLY A 99 7.78 -16.27 -6.14
CA GLY A 99 6.84 -17.14 -5.45
C GLY A 99 6.13 -16.40 -4.31
N PRO A 100 5.42 -17.13 -3.43
CA PRO A 100 4.74 -16.55 -2.28
C PRO A 100 5.72 -15.81 -1.37
N VAL A 101 5.30 -14.65 -0.88
CA VAL A 101 6.08 -13.82 0.05
C VAL A 101 5.38 -13.72 1.39
N ARG A 102 6.18 -13.61 2.46
CA ARG A 102 5.66 -13.38 3.82
C ARG A 102 5.77 -11.91 4.18
N ILE A 103 4.63 -11.29 4.43
CA ILE A 103 4.53 -9.89 4.87
C ILE A 103 3.77 -9.88 6.20
N ARG A 104 4.25 -9.10 7.17
CA ARG A 104 3.54 -8.84 8.42
C ARG A 104 2.92 -7.46 8.33
N ALA A 105 1.60 -7.40 8.25
CA ALA A 105 0.83 -6.18 8.05
C ALA A 105 -0.60 -6.38 8.56
N GLY A 106 -1.31 -5.29 8.82
CA GLY A 106 -2.77 -5.29 8.77
C GLY A 106 -3.25 -5.27 7.31
N PHE A 107 -4.53 -5.48 7.09
CA PHE A 107 -5.14 -5.28 5.78
C PHE A 107 -6.60 -4.89 5.88
N HIS A 108 -7.10 -4.26 4.83
CA HIS A 108 -8.53 -4.10 4.60
C HIS A 108 -8.91 -4.69 3.25
N VAL A 109 -10.20 -4.94 3.07
CA VAL A 109 -10.79 -5.48 1.84
C VAL A 109 -11.84 -4.50 1.30
N GLY A 110 -12.45 -4.82 0.16
CA GLY A 110 -13.52 -4.03 -0.45
C GLY A 110 -13.04 -3.12 -1.59
N THR A 111 -11.93 -2.40 -1.41
CA THR A 111 -11.43 -1.47 -2.45
C THR A 111 -10.44 -2.12 -3.43
N GLY A 112 -9.77 -3.20 -3.00
CA GLY A 112 -8.69 -3.80 -3.77
C GLY A 112 -9.09 -4.30 -5.16
N ARG A 113 -10.30 -4.88 -5.30
CA ARG A 113 -10.82 -5.31 -6.61
C ARG A 113 -11.02 -4.14 -7.58
N LEU A 114 -11.44 -2.99 -7.06
CA LEU A 114 -11.65 -1.78 -7.86
C LEU A 114 -10.32 -1.24 -8.37
N ILE A 115 -9.31 -1.18 -7.50
CA ILE A 115 -7.94 -0.79 -7.85
C ILE A 115 -7.37 -1.73 -8.91
N LEU A 116 -7.43 -3.05 -8.70
CA LEU A 116 -6.91 -4.03 -9.66
C LEU A 116 -7.54 -3.91 -11.06
N LYS A 117 -8.82 -3.56 -11.11
CA LYS A 117 -9.58 -3.51 -12.36
C LYS A 117 -9.35 -2.22 -13.14
N TYR A 118 -9.26 -1.07 -12.47
CA TYR A 118 -9.32 0.24 -13.13
C TYR A 118 -8.04 1.07 -13.01
N ALA A 119 -7.12 0.75 -12.11
CA ALA A 119 -5.85 1.48 -12.00
C ALA A 119 -4.99 1.33 -13.27
N LYS A 120 -4.24 2.39 -13.60
CA LYS A 120 -3.36 2.43 -14.77
C LYS A 120 -2.13 1.58 -14.53
N ARG A 121 -1.99 0.49 -15.29
CA ARG A 121 -0.81 -0.38 -15.18
C ARG A 121 0.44 0.33 -15.69
N ILE A 122 1.51 0.25 -14.92
CA ILE A 122 2.83 0.78 -15.27
C ILE A 122 3.91 -0.31 -15.13
N PRO A 123 5.04 -0.19 -15.85
CA PRO A 123 6.17 -1.10 -15.70
C PRO A 123 6.85 -1.09 -14.32
#